data_AF-A0AAJ4JYB1-F1
#
_entry.id   AF-A0AAJ4JYB1-F1
#
_cell.length_a   1.000
_cell.length_b   1.000
_cell.length_c   1.000
_cell.angle_alpha   90.00
_cell.angle_beta   90.00
_cell.angle_gamma   90.00
#
_symmetry.space_group_name_H-M   'P 1'
#
loop_
_entity.id
_entity.type
_entity.pdbx_description
1 polymer ?
#
loop_
_entity_poly.entity_id
_entity_poly.type
_entity_poly.pdbx_seq_one_letter_code
_entity_poly.pdbx_strand_id
1 'polypeptide(L)'
;MKKWLNIIGAIGLTATSTTTLISCEKSEKTNNNKNKENKTTTKAQQPPKNSNWKLINFNNRKNEFSKPNNKWYFYVRQFGSEYIYEKFYFDNNFIKNQNTHWQHLKNGTDFIWKNNSVYCFNGDYEPEIPTINKNTGEITDWKEQKGTK
;
A
#
# COMPACT_ATOMS: atom_id res chain seq x y z
N MET A 1 16.54 -73.06 -18.88
CA MET A 1 17.39 -72.58 -17.76
C MET A 1 17.09 -71.11 -17.51
N LYS A 2 16.67 -70.75 -16.27
CA LYS A 2 16.72 -69.41 -15.63
C LYS A 2 15.88 -68.30 -16.33
N LYS A 3 15.12 -67.40 -15.70
CA LYS A 3 14.96 -66.87 -14.32
C LYS A 3 13.68 -65.96 -14.38
N TRP A 4 12.69 -66.09 -13.48
CA TRP A 4 12.47 -65.36 -12.22
C TRP A 4 11.69 -64.03 -12.29
N LEU A 5 10.64 -63.99 -11.45
CA LEU A 5 10.05 -62.86 -10.69
C LEU A 5 9.15 -61.87 -11.45
N ASN A 6 7.84 -61.94 -11.20
CA ASN A 6 7.09 -61.15 -10.20
C ASN A 6 7.01 -59.66 -10.55
N ILE A 7 5.80 -59.17 -10.84
CA ILE A 7 5.23 -58.06 -10.08
C ILE A 7 3.72 -57.99 -10.27
N ILE A 8 3.07 -57.90 -9.11
CA ILE A 8 1.66 -57.71 -8.85
C ILE A 8 1.29 -56.27 -9.19
N GLY A 9 0.11 -56.07 -9.76
CA GLY A 9 -0.47 -54.74 -9.94
C GLY A 9 -1.96 -54.84 -10.21
N ALA A 10 -2.72 -55.18 -9.17
CA ALA A 10 -4.17 -55.11 -9.20
C ALA A 10 -4.61 -53.68 -9.56
N ILE A 11 -5.43 -53.56 -10.60
CA ILE A 11 -6.11 -52.32 -10.96
C ILE A 11 -7.21 -52.09 -9.92
N GLY A 12 -6.87 -51.37 -8.85
CA GLY A 12 -7.84 -50.80 -7.92
C GLY A 12 -8.05 -49.32 -8.27
N LEU A 13 -9.00 -49.02 -9.16
CA LEU A 13 -9.49 -47.66 -9.33
C LEU A 13 -10.53 -47.40 -8.22
N THR A 14 -10.10 -46.81 -7.11
CA THR A 14 -11.00 -46.14 -6.16
C THR A 14 -10.62 -44.67 -6.09
N ALA A 15 -11.37 -43.85 -6.82
CA ALA A 15 -11.34 -42.40 -6.68
C ALA A 15 -12.76 -41.93 -6.34
N THR A 16 -13.13 -42.03 -5.07
CA THR A 16 -14.22 -41.23 -4.50
C THR A 16 -13.62 -39.91 -4.03
N SER A 17 -13.65 -38.90 -4.90
CA SER A 17 -13.42 -37.51 -4.50
C SER A 17 -14.77 -36.81 -4.46
N THR A 18 -15.36 -36.74 -3.26
CA THR A 18 -16.43 -35.81 -2.93
C THR A 18 -15.89 -34.38 -3.04
N THR A 19 -16.18 -33.72 -4.16
CA THR A 19 -16.07 -32.26 -4.24
C THR A 19 -17.48 -31.71 -4.32
N THR A 20 -17.96 -31.19 -3.18
CA THR A 20 -19.15 -30.37 -3.13
C THR A 20 -18.82 -29.08 -3.89
N LEU A 21 -19.20 -29.02 -5.16
CA LEU A 21 -19.23 -27.77 -5.92
C LEU A 21 -20.32 -26.90 -5.29
N ILE A 22 -19.92 -25.90 -4.53
CA ILE A 22 -20.80 -24.82 -4.12
C ILE A 22 -21.23 -24.11 -5.40
N SER A 23 -22.50 -24.27 -5.73
CA SER A 23 -23.19 -23.58 -6.81
C SER A 23 -23.01 -22.07 -6.63
N CYS A 24 -22.28 -21.42 -7.54
CA CYS A 24 -22.56 -20.03 -7.84
C CYS A 24 -23.89 -20.01 -8.59
N GLU A 25 -24.96 -19.83 -7.85
CA GLU A 25 -26.28 -19.57 -8.40
C GLU A 25 -26.17 -18.36 -9.34
N LYS A 26 -26.39 -18.64 -10.62
CA LYS A 26 -26.52 -17.64 -11.67
C LYS A 26 -27.84 -16.91 -11.42
N SER A 27 -27.81 -15.76 -10.76
CA SER A 27 -28.93 -14.82 -10.79
C SER A 27 -28.70 -13.77 -11.88
N GLU A 28 -29.77 -13.55 -12.64
CA GLU A 28 -29.80 -12.85 -13.91
C GLU A 28 -29.52 -11.35 -13.78
N LYS A 29 -29.03 -10.77 -14.88
CA LYS A 29 -28.79 -9.34 -15.05
C LYS A 29 -30.04 -8.53 -14.71
N THR A 30 -29.92 -7.58 -13.81
CA THR A 30 -30.64 -6.30 -13.92
C THR A 30 -29.60 -5.18 -13.96
N ASN A 31 -29.30 -4.69 -15.17
CA ASN A 31 -28.54 -3.47 -15.38
C ASN A 31 -29.39 -2.27 -14.95
N ASN A 32 -29.45 -2.02 -13.65
CA ASN A 32 -29.73 -0.69 -13.16
C ASN A 32 -28.37 -0.07 -12.89
N ASN A 33 -27.93 0.79 -13.82
CA ASN A 33 -26.85 1.74 -13.65
C ASN A 33 -27.15 2.62 -12.41
N LYS A 34 -26.94 2.07 -11.22
CA LYS A 34 -26.51 2.88 -10.09
C LYS A 34 -25.09 3.26 -10.46
N ASN A 35 -24.96 4.43 -11.07
CA ASN A 35 -23.82 5.29 -10.85
C ASN A 35 -23.59 5.31 -9.35
N LYS A 36 -22.79 4.35 -8.88
CA LYS A 36 -22.12 4.45 -7.60
C LYS A 36 -21.15 5.58 -7.87
N GLU A 37 -21.61 6.81 -7.65
CA GLU A 37 -20.75 7.95 -7.44
C GLU A 37 -19.63 7.41 -6.56
N ASN A 38 -18.45 7.30 -7.16
CA ASN A 38 -17.24 6.91 -6.47
C ASN A 38 -16.91 8.12 -5.59
N LYS A 39 -17.64 8.23 -4.48
CA LYS A 39 -17.38 9.18 -3.42
C LYS A 39 -16.18 8.64 -2.65
N THR A 40 -15.02 8.60 -3.31
CA THR A 40 -13.73 8.29 -2.71
C THR A 40 -13.25 9.50 -1.93
N THR A 41 -14.01 9.89 -0.91
CA THR A 41 -13.49 10.68 0.21
C THR A 41 -13.17 9.73 1.35
N THR A 42 -12.32 8.73 1.09
CA THR A 42 -11.66 8.01 2.18
C THR A 42 -10.82 9.04 2.95
N LYS A 43 -10.96 9.08 4.27
CA LYS A 43 -10.16 9.97 5.11
C LYS A 43 -8.74 9.42 5.19
N ALA A 44 -7.74 10.31 5.24
CA ALA A 44 -6.35 9.94 5.53
C ALA A 44 -6.26 9.14 6.84
N GLN A 45 -5.53 8.02 6.85
CA GLN A 45 -5.31 7.22 8.05
C GLN A 45 -4.44 8.04 9.02
N GLN A 46 -4.83 8.08 10.29
CA GLN A 46 -4.00 8.72 11.32
C GLN A 46 -2.94 7.73 11.81
N PRO A 47 -1.68 8.16 11.99
CA PRO A 47 -0.71 7.38 12.73
C PRO A 47 -1.17 7.11 14.17
N PRO A 48 -0.64 6.07 14.84
CA PRO A 48 -0.89 5.81 16.25
C PRO A 48 -0.51 7.02 17.12
N LYS A 49 -1.25 7.27 18.20
CA LYS A 49 -1.08 8.46 19.07
C LYS A 49 0.34 8.64 19.63
N ASN A 50 1.08 7.54 19.82
CA ASN A 50 2.45 7.53 20.36
C ASN A 50 3.52 7.25 19.28
N SER A 51 3.16 7.37 17.99
CA SER A 51 4.10 7.22 16.89
C SER A 51 4.86 8.53 16.64
N ASN A 52 6.10 8.41 16.16
CA ASN A 52 6.86 9.53 15.62
C ASN A 52 6.34 9.97 14.23
N TRP A 53 5.46 9.21 13.60
CA TRP A 53 4.80 9.59 12.36
C TRP A 53 3.68 10.61 12.60
N LYS A 54 3.62 11.65 11.78
CA LYS A 54 2.57 12.67 11.79
C LYS A 54 2.00 12.87 10.40
N LEU A 55 0.68 12.88 10.27
CA LEU A 55 0.02 13.28 9.03
C LEU A 55 0.20 14.79 8.81
N ILE A 56 0.69 15.17 7.63
CA ILE A 56 0.72 16.56 7.18
C ILE A 56 -0.64 16.91 6.59
N ASN A 57 -1.28 17.91 7.19
CA ASN A 57 -2.53 18.45 6.67
C ASN A 57 -2.29 19.02 5.27
N PHE A 58 -3.18 18.70 4.32
CA PHE A 58 -3.16 19.22 2.96
C PHE A 58 -2.99 20.75 2.92
N ASN A 59 -3.74 21.48 3.74
CA ASN A 59 -3.68 22.95 3.80
C ASN A 59 -2.32 23.49 4.30
N ASN A 60 -1.56 22.67 5.05
CA ASN A 60 -0.27 23.06 5.61
C ASN A 60 0.91 22.67 4.72
N ARG A 61 0.71 21.91 3.64
CA ARG A 61 1.82 21.41 2.80
C ARG A 61 2.65 22.51 2.16
N LYS A 62 2.01 23.58 1.70
CA LYS A 62 2.73 24.71 1.09
C LYS A 62 3.75 25.30 2.07
N ASN A 63 3.39 25.34 3.36
CA ASN A 63 4.27 25.78 4.43
C ASN A 63 5.31 24.71 4.78
N GLU A 64 4.90 23.45 4.96
CA GLU A 64 5.77 22.31 5.28
C GLU A 64 6.92 22.16 4.27
N PHE A 65 6.60 22.30 2.97
CA PHE A 65 7.52 22.17 1.85
C PHE A 65 7.99 23.53 1.30
N SER A 66 7.84 24.62 2.06
CA SER A 66 8.29 25.95 1.62
C SER A 66 9.82 26.06 1.54
N LYS A 67 10.52 25.36 2.43
CA LYS A 67 11.98 25.26 2.53
C LYS A 67 12.38 23.90 3.12
N PRO A 68 13.57 23.37 2.80
CA PRO A 68 14.07 22.14 3.43
C PRO A 68 14.02 22.21 4.94
N ASN A 69 13.63 21.09 5.55
CA ASN A 69 13.50 20.98 7.00
C ASN A 69 14.22 19.75 7.55
N ASN A 70 14.96 19.02 6.71
CA ASN A 70 15.85 17.93 7.11
C ASN A 70 15.09 16.81 7.85
N LYS A 71 13.86 16.52 7.41
CA LYS A 71 13.03 15.43 7.93
C LYS A 71 12.75 14.36 6.89
N TRP A 72 12.43 13.17 7.39
CA TRP A 72 11.97 12.06 6.58
C TRP A 72 10.46 12.13 6.34
N TYR A 73 10.07 11.85 5.11
CA TYR A 73 8.68 11.80 4.68
C TYR A 73 8.39 10.51 3.94
N PHE A 74 7.13 10.10 3.94
CA PHE A 74 6.62 9.20 2.93
C PHE A 74 5.19 9.54 2.53
N TYR A 75 4.81 9.06 1.35
CA TYR A 75 3.42 9.05 0.90
C TYR A 75 3.13 7.76 0.14
N VAL A 76 1.84 7.46 -0.02
CA VAL A 76 1.36 6.31 -0.80
C VAL A 76 0.80 6.81 -2.11
N ARG A 77 1.14 6.14 -3.21
CA ARG A 77 0.59 6.41 -4.53
C ARG A 77 0.20 5.13 -5.23
N GLN A 78 -0.74 5.23 -6.16
CA GLN A 78 -0.99 4.16 -7.09
C GLN A 78 0.04 4.21 -8.23
N PHE A 79 0.50 3.03 -8.61
CA PHE A 79 1.36 2.78 -9.76
C PHE A 79 0.84 1.54 -10.51
N GLY A 80 0.19 1.77 -11.66
CA GLY A 80 -0.53 0.72 -12.36
C GLY A 80 -1.68 0.17 -11.52
N SER A 81 -1.73 -1.16 -11.34
CA SER A 81 -2.75 -1.83 -10.53
C SER A 81 -2.40 -1.92 -9.03
N GLU A 82 -1.19 -1.50 -8.64
CA GLU A 82 -0.70 -1.61 -7.26
C GLU A 82 -0.55 -0.25 -6.60
N TYR A 83 -0.51 -0.26 -5.27
CA TYR A 83 -0.11 0.87 -4.44
C TYR A 83 1.31 0.65 -3.94
N ILE A 84 2.11 1.69 -4.07
CA ILE A 84 3.49 1.75 -3.61
C ILE A 84 3.66 2.93 -2.65
N TYR A 85 4.76 2.92 -1.89
CA TYR A 85 5.19 4.08 -1.15
C TYR A 85 6.42 4.71 -1.78
N GLU A 86 6.60 6.00 -1.53
CA GLU A 86 7.86 6.69 -1.76
C GLU A 86 8.31 7.34 -0.45
N LYS A 87 9.56 7.06 -0.05
CA LYS A 87 10.23 7.66 1.11
C LYS A 87 11.29 8.64 0.60
N PHE A 88 11.40 9.80 1.23
CA PHE A 88 12.44 10.77 0.89
C PHE A 88 12.87 11.59 2.12
N TYR A 89 14.09 12.10 2.07
CA TYR A 89 14.62 13.07 3.01
C TYR A 89 14.54 14.46 2.39
N PHE A 90 13.92 15.41 3.10
CA PHE A 90 13.65 16.75 2.55
C PHE A 90 14.78 17.73 2.86
N ASP A 91 15.86 17.64 2.09
CA ASP A 91 17.03 18.50 2.15
C ASP A 91 17.17 19.40 0.89
N ASN A 92 18.25 20.18 0.81
CA ASN A 92 18.56 20.99 -0.37
C ASN A 92 18.82 20.14 -1.62
N ASN A 93 19.42 18.96 -1.48
CA ASN A 93 19.73 18.09 -2.61
C ASN A 93 18.46 17.52 -3.24
N PHE A 94 17.46 17.18 -2.44
CA PHE A 94 16.15 16.77 -2.90
C PHE A 94 15.51 17.86 -3.78
N ILE A 95 15.49 19.12 -3.34
CA ILE A 95 14.95 20.21 -4.16
C ILE A 95 15.71 20.34 -5.48
N LYS A 96 17.05 20.29 -5.43
CA LYS A 96 17.90 20.42 -6.61
C LYS A 96 17.67 19.29 -7.63
N ASN A 97 17.55 18.06 -7.16
CA ASN A 97 17.50 16.87 -8.00
C ASN A 97 16.07 16.44 -8.36
N GLN A 98 15.08 16.82 -7.56
CA GLN A 98 13.68 16.40 -7.65
C GLN A 98 12.71 17.59 -7.66
N ASN A 99 13.09 18.71 -8.27
CA ASN A 99 12.35 19.97 -8.26
C ASN A 99 10.86 19.82 -8.67
N THR A 100 10.60 19.08 -9.76
CA THR A 100 9.23 18.82 -10.23
C THR A 100 8.43 18.07 -9.16
N HIS A 101 9.00 16.99 -8.63
CA HIS A 101 8.37 16.18 -7.60
C HIS A 101 8.11 16.99 -6.31
N TRP A 102 9.05 17.81 -5.87
CA TRP A 102 8.88 18.76 -4.76
C TRP A 102 7.72 19.73 -5.00
N GLN A 103 7.61 20.33 -6.19
CA GLN A 103 6.51 21.23 -6.52
C GLN A 103 5.15 20.52 -6.45
N HIS A 104 5.07 19.26 -6.89
CA HIS A 104 3.84 18.48 -6.77
C HIS A 104 3.48 18.15 -5.33
N LEU A 105 4.44 17.79 -4.48
CA LEU A 105 4.21 17.59 -3.04
C LEU A 105 3.69 18.87 -2.36
N LYS A 106 4.35 20.00 -2.63
CA LYS A 106 4.07 21.32 -2.07
C LYS A 106 2.68 21.83 -2.45
N ASN A 107 2.30 21.66 -3.71
CA ASN A 107 1.02 22.14 -4.25
C ASN A 107 -0.09 21.10 -4.14
N GLY A 108 0.26 19.85 -3.84
CA GLY A 108 -0.66 18.74 -3.64
C GLY A 108 -1.35 18.25 -4.92
N THR A 109 -0.59 18.20 -6.02
CA THR A 109 -1.06 17.84 -7.38
C THR A 109 -0.60 16.42 -7.81
N ASP A 110 -1.35 15.81 -8.72
CA ASP A 110 -1.15 14.65 -9.62
C ASP A 110 -0.46 13.33 -9.18
N PHE A 111 0.34 13.26 -8.11
CA PHE A 111 1.11 12.03 -7.80
C PHE A 111 0.72 11.28 -6.52
N ILE A 112 -0.21 11.79 -5.70
CA ILE A 112 -0.54 11.19 -4.40
C ILE A 112 -1.98 10.64 -4.42
N TRP A 113 -2.17 9.50 -5.08
CA TRP A 113 -3.46 8.81 -5.10
C TRP A 113 -3.55 7.74 -4.00
N LYS A 114 -3.98 8.21 -2.82
CA LYS A 114 -5.08 7.74 -1.95
C LYS A 114 -5.13 8.78 -0.82
N ASN A 115 -6.17 9.61 -0.80
CA ASN A 115 -6.41 10.66 0.20
C ASN A 115 -5.40 11.79 0.25
N ASN A 116 -4.50 11.93 -0.74
CA ASN A 116 -3.46 12.96 -0.76
C ASN A 116 -2.80 13.05 0.64
N SER A 117 -2.27 11.94 1.15
CA SER A 117 -1.71 11.87 2.50
C SER A 117 -0.18 11.87 2.42
N VAL A 118 0.45 12.78 3.15
CA VAL A 118 1.91 12.81 3.32
C VAL A 118 2.19 12.72 4.80
N TYR A 119 3.10 11.85 5.19
CA TYR A 119 3.47 11.63 6.58
C TYR A 119 4.89 12.10 6.81
N CYS A 120 5.10 12.84 7.88
CA CYS A 120 6.40 13.31 8.35
C CYS A 120 6.82 12.46 9.53
N PHE A 121 8.08 12.06 9.55
CA PHE A 121 8.71 11.43 10.70
C PHE A 121 9.31 12.49 11.62
N ASN A 122 9.06 12.39 12.92
CA ASN A 122 9.62 13.24 13.95
C ASN A 122 10.71 12.50 14.73
N GLY A 123 11.80 12.18 14.04
CA GLY A 123 13.01 11.59 14.61
C GLY A 123 14.23 11.92 13.76
N ASP A 124 15.42 11.74 14.32
CA ASP A 124 16.67 12.21 13.71
C ASP A 124 17.33 11.17 12.78
N TYR A 125 16.81 9.94 12.77
CA TYR A 125 17.29 8.83 11.95
C TYR A 125 16.30 8.48 10.84
N GLU A 126 16.77 7.69 9.87
CA GLU A 126 15.93 7.18 8.80
C GLU A 126 14.93 6.15 9.33
N PRO A 127 13.61 6.38 9.20
CA PRO A 127 12.63 5.47 9.74
C PRO A 127 12.43 4.25 8.85
N GLU A 128 11.98 3.15 9.47
CA GLU A 128 11.32 2.09 8.71
C GLU A 128 9.96 2.58 8.21
N ILE A 129 9.60 2.13 7.01
CA ILE A 129 8.32 2.51 6.40
C ILE A 129 7.21 1.58 6.86
N PRO A 130 6.01 2.13 7.17
CA PRO A 130 4.83 1.34 7.45
C PRO A 130 4.52 0.29 6.37
N THR A 131 3.99 -0.85 6.78
CA THR A 131 3.50 -1.88 5.85
C THR A 131 2.25 -1.38 5.16
N ILE A 132 2.20 -1.50 3.82
CA ILE A 132 1.07 -1.06 3.01
C ILE A 132 0.51 -2.24 2.23
N ASN A 133 -0.81 -2.38 2.22
CA ASN A 133 -1.52 -3.31 1.35
C ASN A 133 -1.42 -2.81 -0.09
N LYS A 134 -0.73 -3.56 -0.95
CA LYS A 134 -0.50 -3.20 -2.36
C LYS A 134 -1.78 -3.10 -3.20
N ASN A 135 -2.87 -3.76 -2.81
CA ASN A 135 -4.12 -3.70 -3.57
C ASN A 135 -4.99 -2.50 -3.16
N THR A 136 -4.89 -2.07 -1.90
CA THR A 136 -5.78 -1.05 -1.34
C THR A 136 -5.09 0.26 -0.98
N GLY A 137 -3.76 0.28 -0.86
CA GLY A 137 -3.00 1.44 -0.37
C GLY A 137 -3.19 1.72 1.12
N GLU A 138 -3.81 0.80 1.88
CA GLU A 138 -4.01 0.94 3.32
C GLU A 138 -2.72 0.62 4.07
N ILE A 139 -2.40 1.47 5.03
CA ILE A 139 -1.34 1.21 6.00
C ILE A 139 -1.87 0.20 7.00
N THR A 140 -1.26 -0.99 7.05
CA THR A 140 -1.68 -2.11 7.92
C THR A 140 -0.84 -2.23 9.18
N ASP A 141 0.37 -1.68 9.19
CA ASP A 141 1.29 -1.69 10.33
C ASP A 141 2.21 -0.47 10.28
N TRP A 142 2.15 0.38 11.31
CA TRP A 142 2.91 1.64 11.37
C TRP A 142 4.39 1.49 11.76
N LYS A 143 4.88 0.27 12.01
CA LYS A 143 6.25 -0.06 12.47
C LYS A 143 6.69 0.75 13.68
N GLU A 144 6.76 0.12 14.86
CA GLU A 144 7.29 0.79 16.05
C GLU A 144 8.71 1.31 15.84
N GLN A 145 8.88 2.63 15.96
CA GLN A 145 10.17 3.28 15.87
C GLN A 145 10.67 3.47 17.31
N LYS A 146 11.33 2.45 17.86
CA LYS A 146 11.98 2.57 19.17
C LYS A 146 13.21 3.44 18.99
N GLY A 147 13.11 4.70 19.39
CA GLY A 147 14.26 5.58 19.41
C GLY A 147 15.35 4.95 20.28
N THR A 148 16.53 4.76 19.71
CA THR A 148 17.74 4.54 20.49
C THR A 148 17.91 5.79 21.34
N LYS A 149 17.57 5.68 22.63
CA LYS A 149 17.90 6.71 23.62
C LYS A 149 19.41 6.81 23.80
#